data_AF-A0A971T5B9-F1
#
_entry.id   AF-A0A971T5B9-F1
#
_cell.length_a   1.000
_cell.length_b   1.000
_cell.length_c   1.000
_cell.angle_alpha   90.00
_cell.angle_beta   90.00
_cell.angle_gamma   90.00
#
_symmetry.space_group_name_H-M   'P 1'
#
loop_
_entity.id
_entity.type
_entity.pdbx_description
1 polymer ?
#
loop_
_entity_poly.entity_id
_entity_poly.type
_entity_poly.pdbx_seq_one_letter_code
_entity_poly.pdbx_strand_id
1 'polypeptide(L)'
;MLRRNKLIQARKSREKTLNKAAEDNNISTVYLRKLESGASKPGRDLMIRLEAYYGISMQELFPDIFLPHDDTECIEGMPTGTCN
;
A
#
# COMPACT_ATOMS: atom_id res chain seq x y z
N MET A 1 -9.90 -7.71 6.53
CA MET A 1 -9.19 -6.51 6.01
C MET A 1 -7.74 -6.88 5.80
N LEU A 2 -7.18 -6.51 4.64
CA LEU A 2 -5.78 -6.73 4.33
C LEU A 2 -4.93 -5.70 5.08
N ARG A 3 -3.97 -6.16 5.89
CA ARG A 3 -3.02 -5.24 6.53
C ARG A 3 -2.06 -4.67 5.49
N ARG A 4 -1.83 -3.35 5.53
CA ARG A 4 -0.89 -2.65 4.65
C ARG A 4 0.54 -2.78 5.19
N ASN A 5 1.12 -3.98 5.05
CA ASN A 5 2.44 -4.30 5.61
C ASN A 5 3.54 -3.36 5.11
N LYS A 6 3.47 -2.89 3.85
CA LYS A 6 4.42 -1.93 3.28
C LYS A 6 4.43 -0.60 4.03
N LEU A 7 3.26 -0.06 4.37
CA LEU A 7 3.14 1.16 5.18
C LEU A 7 3.74 0.98 6.59
N ILE A 8 3.50 -0.18 7.21
CA ILE A 8 4.06 -0.51 8.52
C ILE A 8 5.59 -0.63 8.45
N GLN A 9 6.12 -1.28 7.41
CA GLN A 9 7.55 -1.42 7.19
C GLN A 9 8.21 -0.07 6.94
N ALA A 10 7.61 0.79 6.11
CA ALA A 10 8.09 2.14 5.85
C ALA A 10 8.19 3.00 7.13
N ARG A 11 7.22 2.84 8.05
CA ARG A 11 7.29 3.51 9.35
C ARG A 11 8.40 2.95 10.23
N LYS A 12 8.53 1.62 10.30
CA LYS A 12 9.55 0.94 11.10
C LYS A 12 10.97 1.20 10.60
N SER A 13 11.18 1.28 9.28
CA SER A 13 12.50 1.56 8.71
C SER A 13 13.01 2.96 9.03
N ARG A 14 12.10 3.89 9.38
CA ARG A 14 12.43 5.23 9.87
C ARG A 14 12.42 5.34 11.40
N GLU A 15 12.31 4.22 12.11
CA GLU A 15 12.27 4.14 13.58
C GLU A 15 11.17 5.02 14.22
N LYS A 16 10.08 5.25 13.50
CA LYS A 16 8.98 6.10 13.97
C LYS A 16 7.93 5.30 14.74
N THR A 17 7.50 5.85 15.87
CA THR A 17 6.30 5.37 16.57
C THR A 17 5.04 5.74 15.78
N LEU A 18 3.93 5.05 16.02
CA LEU A 18 2.62 5.43 15.45
C LEU A 18 2.26 6.88 15.77
N ASN A 19 2.52 7.33 17.00
CA ASN A 19 2.25 8.69 17.43
C ASN A 19 3.06 9.71 16.63
N LYS A 20 4.37 9.46 16.48
CA LYS A 20 5.24 10.40 15.79
C LYS A 20 4.96 10.46 14.29
N ALA A 21 4.73 9.31 13.66
CA ALA A 21 4.37 9.27 12.25
C ALA A 21 3.03 9.95 11.94
N ALA A 22 2.06 9.84 12.85
CA ALA A 22 0.76 10.51 12.71
C ALA A 22 0.89 12.03 12.87
N GLU A 23 1.63 12.48 13.89
CA GLU A 23 1.95 13.89 14.12
C GLU A 23 2.67 14.51 12.92
N ASP A 24 3.74 13.86 12.44
CA ASP A 24 4.55 14.35 11.31
C ASP A 24 3.70 14.47 10.01
N ASN A 25 2.62 13.70 9.88
CA ASN A 25 1.71 13.72 8.72
C ASN A 25 0.43 14.55 8.96
N ASN A 26 0.29 15.20 10.13
CA ASN A 26 -0.90 15.96 10.54
C ASN A 26 -2.19 15.14 10.48
N ILE A 27 -2.14 13.90 10.99
CA ILE A 27 -3.30 13.01 11.11
C ILE A 27 -3.44 12.47 12.54
N SER A 28 -4.61 11.94 12.89
CA SER A 28 -4.77 11.27 14.18
C SER A 28 -4.10 9.90 14.19
N THR A 29 -3.61 9.51 15.35
CA THR A 29 -3.00 8.19 15.60
C THR A 29 -3.96 7.04 15.35
N VAL A 30 -5.22 7.23 15.73
CA VAL A 30 -6.31 6.29 15.43
C VAL A 30 -6.50 6.15 13.93
N TYR A 31 -6.40 7.25 13.17
CA TYR A 31 -6.52 7.22 11.72
C TYR A 31 -5.33 6.50 11.06
N LEU A 32 -4.09 6.79 11.49
CA LEU A 32 -2.92 6.06 11.00
C LEU A 32 -3.02 4.55 11.29
N ARG A 33 -3.49 4.16 12.48
CA ARG A 33 -3.75 2.75 12.82
C ARG A 33 -4.78 2.11 11.88
N LYS A 34 -5.87 2.81 11.56
CA LYS A 34 -6.88 2.35 10.60
C LYS A 34 -6.31 2.24 9.18
N LEU A 35 -5.39 3.13 8.80
CA LEU A 35 -4.68 3.04 7.53
C LEU A 35 -3.77 1.81 7.49
N GLU A 36 -2.94 1.58 8.51
CA GLU A 36 -2.09 0.39 8.59
C GLU A 36 -2.90 -0.92 8.59
N SER A 37 -4.08 -0.93 9.20
CA SER A 37 -4.95 -2.11 9.24
C SER A 37 -5.80 -2.32 7.98
N GLY A 38 -5.75 -1.41 7.00
CA GLY A 38 -6.62 -1.47 5.82
C GLY A 38 -8.08 -1.12 6.10
N ALA A 39 -8.40 -0.54 7.26
CA ALA A 39 -9.77 -0.24 7.69
C ALA A 39 -10.31 1.08 7.15
N SER A 40 -9.44 1.95 6.66
CA SER A 40 -9.82 3.21 6.05
C SER A 40 -9.10 3.40 4.72
N LYS A 41 -9.76 4.08 3.78
CA LYS A 41 -9.17 4.52 2.51
C LYS A 41 -8.68 5.96 2.70
N PRO A 42 -7.37 6.25 2.51
CA PRO A 42 -6.85 7.61 2.55
C PRO A 42 -7.39 8.44 1.38
N GLY A 43 -7.51 9.75 1.57
CA GLY A 43 -7.72 10.70 0.48
C GLY A 43 -6.45 10.88 -0.36
N ARG A 44 -6.60 11.43 -1.57
CA ARG A 44 -5.49 11.67 -2.52
C ARG A 44 -4.35 12.50 -1.90
N ASP A 45 -4.68 13.59 -1.24
CA ASP A 45 -3.68 14.50 -0.65
C ASP A 45 -2.84 13.83 0.42
N LEU A 46 -3.45 12.92 1.20
CA LEU A 46 -2.72 12.14 2.19
C LEU A 46 -1.83 11.09 1.55
N MET A 47 -2.27 10.44 0.47
CA MET A 47 -1.43 9.47 -0.25
C MET A 47 -0.15 10.14 -0.79
N ILE A 48 -0.28 11.32 -1.40
CA ILE A 48 0.86 12.11 -1.90
C ILE A 48 1.78 12.53 -0.74
N ARG A 49 1.20 12.95 0.39
CA ARG A 49 1.99 13.33 1.56
C ARG A 49 2.78 12.15 2.12
N LEU A 50 2.17 10.96 2.22
CA LEU A 50 2.83 9.77 2.73
C LEU A 50 3.89 9.24 1.76
N GLU A 51 3.67 9.37 0.45
CA GLU A 51 4.67 9.08 -0.57
C GLU A 51 5.91 9.97 -0.40
N ALA A 52 5.71 11.30 -0.28
CA ALA A 52 6.80 12.22 -0.02
C ALA A 52 7.48 11.98 1.35
N TYR A 53 6.69 11.66 2.38
CA TYR A 53 7.19 11.43 3.74
C TYR A 53 8.04 10.16 3.82
N TYR A 54 7.61 9.06 3.19
CA TYR A 54 8.33 7.78 3.23
C TYR A 54 9.34 7.61 2.08
N GLY A 55 9.21 8.37 0.99
CA GLY A 55 10.01 8.20 -0.23
C GLY A 55 9.68 6.91 -0.98
N ILE A 56 8.46 6.39 -0.81
CA ILE A 56 7.97 5.14 -1.41
C ILE A 56 6.72 5.50 -2.20
N SER A 57 6.58 4.92 -3.39
CA SER A 57 5.44 5.21 -4.25
C SER A 57 4.11 4.92 -3.55
N MET A 58 3.09 5.76 -3.78
CA MET A 58 1.76 5.52 -3.19
C MET A 58 1.16 4.17 -3.61
N GLN A 59 1.54 3.65 -4.78
CA GLN A 59 1.12 2.33 -5.27
C GLN A 59 1.67 1.19 -4.39
N GLU A 60 2.93 1.30 -3.96
CA GLU A 60 3.53 0.33 -3.04
C GLU A 60 3.05 0.48 -1.59
N LEU A 61 2.75 1.72 -1.16
CA LEU A 61 2.20 1.97 0.18
C LEU A 61 0.75 1.48 0.32
N PHE A 62 -0.03 1.55 -0.77
CA PHE A 62 -1.46 1.21 -0.81
C PHE A 62 -1.79 0.20 -1.92
N PRO A 63 -1.19 -1.01 -1.89
CA PRO A 63 -1.40 -2.00 -2.95
C PRO A 63 -2.87 -2.40 -3.08
N ASP A 64 -3.63 -2.37 -1.98
CA ASP A 64 -5.07 -2.66 -1.96
C ASP A 64 -5.95 -1.62 -2.69
N ILE A 65 -5.39 -0.45 -3.02
CA ILE A 65 -6.08 0.61 -3.76
C ILE A 65 -5.70 0.57 -5.24
N PHE A 66 -4.44 0.24 -5.54
CA PHE A 66 -3.87 0.39 -6.89
C PHE A 66 -3.69 -0.91 -7.65
N LEU A 67 -3.47 -2.03 -6.97
CA LEU A 67 -3.36 -3.33 -7.63
C LEU A 67 -4.75 -3.97 -7.65
N PRO A 68 -5.34 -4.25 -8.83
CA PRO A 68 -6.38 -5.27 -8.89
C PRO A 68 -5.78 -6.57 -8.34
N HIS A 69 -6.57 -7.38 -7.63
CA HIS A 69 -6.17 -8.76 -7.38
C HIS A 69 -5.85 -9.36 -8.75
N ASP A 70 -4.58 -9.71 -8.98
CA ASP A 70 -4.16 -10.47 -10.16
C ASP A 70 -4.78 -11.86 -10.07
N ASP A 71 -6.03 -11.98 -10.48
CA ASP A 71 -6.63 -13.24 -10.93
C ASP A 71 -6.35 -13.43 -12.44
N THR A 72 -5.13 -13.12 -12.88
CA THR A 72 -4.66 -13.66 -14.16
C THR A 72 -4.14 -15.06 -13.89
N GLU A 73 -5.04 -15.98 -13.57
CA GLU A 73 -4.77 -17.41 -13.73
C GLU A 73 -4.26 -17.58 -15.16
N CYS A 74 -3.03 -18.06 -15.31
CA CYS A 74 -2.53 -18.50 -16.59
C CYS A 74 -3.52 -19.55 -17.11
N ILE A 75 -4.33 -19.20 -18.12
CA ILE A 75 -5.03 -20.23 -18.88
C ILE A 75 -3.92 -20.96 -19.64
N GLU A 76 -3.50 -22.13 -19.15
CA GLU A 76 -2.62 -23.03 -19.89
C GLU A 76 -3.30 -23.36 -21.22
N GLY A 77 -2.83 -22.70 -22.28
CA GLY A 77 -3.52 -22.75 -23.55
C GLY A 77 -2.73 -22.07 -24.67
N MET A 78 -1.41 -22.25 -24.72
CA MET A 78 -0.75 -22.22 -26.02
C MET A 78 -1.01 -23.57 -26.71
N PRO A 79 -1.82 -23.65 -27.77
CA PRO A 79 -1.53 -24.66 -28.76
C PRO A 79 -0.22 -24.22 -29.42
N THR A 80 0.86 -24.91 -29.11
CA THR A 80 2.01 -25.01 -29.99
C THR A 80 1.51 -25.65 -31.29
N GLY A 81 0.99 -24.80 -32.18
CA GLY A 81 0.61 -25.17 -33.53
C GLY A 81 1.86 -25.41 -34.36
N THR A 82 2.24 -26.67 -34.40
CA THR A 82 3.25 -27.33 -35.24
C THR A 82 3.45 -26.70 -36.63
N CYS A 83 4.72 -26.67 -37.03
CA CYS A 83 5.15 -26.60 -38.42
C CYS A 83 4.42 -27.64 -39.28
N ASN A 84 3.96 -27.24 -40.47
CA ASN A 84 4.02 -27.98 -41.73
C ASN A 84 3.83 -27.00 -42.88
#